data_AF-A0A8H7S3P1-F1
#
_entry.id   AF-A0A8H7S3P1-F1
#
_cell.length_a   1.000
_cell.length_b   1.000
_cell.length_c   1.000
_cell.angle_alpha   90.00
_cell.angle_beta   90.00
_cell.angle_gamma   90.00
#
_symmetry.space_group_name_H-M   'P 1'
#
loop_
_entity.id
_entity.type
_entity.pdbx_description
1 polymer ?
#
loop_
_entity_poly.entity_id
_entity_poly.type
_entity_poly.pdbx_seq_one_letter_code
_entity_poly.pdbx_strand_id
1 'polypeptide(L)'
;MSWQYYVDEYLMKNGNVSEGGIFGLKDGSPWATSPSFEVKSSDIKEIIAGLRDTNSPLFASGIHVAGIQYLTLKANGRSTYGKKGATGVCIAKAGQCLVIGVYKENIRGGDCANTVENMVGFLLENDY
;
A
#
# COMPACT_ATOMS: atom_id res chain seq x y z
N MET A 1 19.92 3.15 7.53
CA MET A 1 18.63 3.50 8.15
C MET A 1 17.73 2.27 8.10
N SER A 2 16.87 2.03 9.08
CA SER A 2 16.00 0.85 9.10
C SER A 2 14.70 1.10 8.32
N TRP A 3 14.08 0.05 7.78
CA TRP A 3 12.77 0.15 7.12
C TRP A 3 11.68 0.70 8.04
N GLN A 4 11.77 0.41 9.34
CA GLN A 4 10.85 0.92 10.34
C GLN A 4 10.85 2.45 10.42
N TYR A 5 12.03 3.07 10.34
CA TYR A 5 12.14 4.52 10.34
C TYR A 5 11.35 5.17 9.19
N TYR A 6 11.36 4.55 8.00
CA TYR A 6 10.59 5.05 6.87
C TYR A 6 9.08 4.95 7.09
N VAL A 7 8.60 3.85 7.67
CA VAL A 7 7.19 3.70 8.02
C VAL A 7 6.78 4.76 9.05
N ASP A 8 7.55 4.91 10.12
CA ASP A 8 7.18 5.81 11.21
C ASP A 8 7.23 7.29 10.77
N GLU A 9 8.31 7.71 10.11
CA GLU A 9 8.56 9.13 9.80
C GLU A 9 7.97 9.62 8.49
N TYR A 10 7.87 8.75 7.46
CA TYR A 10 7.42 9.16 6.12
C TYR A 10 6.00 8.70 5.81
N LEU A 11 5.57 7.56 6.35
CA LEU A 11 4.23 7.03 6.08
C LEU A 11 3.20 7.49 7.14
N MET A 12 3.53 7.32 8.42
CA MET A 12 2.56 7.48 9.52
C MET A 12 2.52 8.89 10.10
N LYS A 13 3.66 9.59 10.14
CA LYS A 13 3.84 10.87 10.87
C LYS A 13 2.86 11.97 10.50
N ASN A 14 2.43 12.04 9.24
CA ASN A 14 1.55 13.11 8.77
C ASN A 14 0.06 12.88 9.09
N GLY A 15 -0.31 11.72 9.62
CA GLY A 15 -1.69 11.38 9.96
C GLY A 15 -2.61 11.10 8.76
N ASN A 16 -2.08 11.10 7.54
CA ASN A 16 -2.83 10.76 6.32
C ASN A 16 -2.90 9.26 6.06
N VAL A 17 -2.15 8.46 6.84
CA VAL A 17 -2.19 7.00 6.82
C VAL A 17 -2.46 6.54 8.26
N SER A 18 -3.50 5.73 8.43
CA SER A 18 -3.86 5.19 9.75
C SER A 18 -3.09 3.92 10.09
N GLU A 19 -2.84 3.08 9.09
CA GLU A 19 -2.12 1.81 9.21
C GLU A 19 -1.38 1.56 7.90
N GLY A 20 -0.17 0.99 7.91
CA GLY A 20 0.58 0.78 6.68
C GLY A 20 1.91 0.10 6.86
N GLY A 21 2.60 -0.16 5.76
CA GLY A 21 3.88 -0.84 5.78
C GLY A 21 4.56 -0.95 4.43
N ILE A 22 5.77 -1.48 4.46
CA ILE A 22 6.63 -1.77 3.32
C ILE A 22 6.79 -3.28 3.23
N PHE A 23 6.60 -3.82 2.04
CA PHE A 23 6.65 -5.25 1.77
C PHE A 23 7.55 -5.54 0.57
N GLY A 24 8.25 -6.67 0.58
CA GLY A 24 9.06 -7.10 -0.55
C GLY A 24 8.20 -7.58 -1.72
N LEU A 25 8.52 -7.18 -2.96
CA LEU A 25 7.77 -7.62 -4.15
C LEU A 25 8.03 -9.08 -4.53
N LYS A 26 9.16 -9.65 -4.12
CA LYS A 26 9.57 -11.00 -4.54
C LYS A 26 8.79 -12.08 -3.81
N ASP A 27 8.56 -11.88 -2.51
CA ASP A 27 8.04 -12.88 -1.59
C ASP A 27 6.83 -12.41 -0.78
N GLY A 28 6.51 -11.12 -0.82
CA GLY A 28 5.45 -10.51 -0.02
C GLY A 28 5.79 -10.48 1.47
N SER A 29 7.07 -10.54 1.83
CA SER A 29 7.51 -10.45 3.23
C SER A 29 7.36 -9.02 3.75
N PRO A 30 6.92 -8.84 5.02
CA PRO A 30 6.92 -7.52 5.64
C PRO A 30 8.36 -7.08 5.93
N TRP A 31 8.75 -5.91 5.43
CA TRP A 31 10.03 -5.28 5.75
C TRP A 31 9.89 -4.32 6.94
N ALA A 32 8.75 -3.63 7.02
CA ALA A 32 8.35 -2.82 8.15
C ALA A 32 6.84 -2.56 8.12
N THR A 33 6.22 -2.40 9.28
CA THR A 33 4.78 -2.19 9.44
C THR A 33 4.50 -1.24 10.58
N SER A 34 3.40 -0.48 10.50
CA SER A 34 2.89 0.29 11.62
C SER A 34 2.39 -0.64 12.73
N PRO A 35 2.27 -0.17 13.98
CA PRO A 35 1.67 -0.94 15.06
C PRO A 35 0.30 -1.50 14.66
N SER A 36 0.04 -2.76 15.02
CA SER A 36 -1.23 -3.47 14.76
C SER A 36 -1.60 -3.69 13.29
N PHE A 37 -0.72 -3.36 12.33
CA PHE A 37 -0.95 -3.64 10.92
C PHE A 37 -0.42 -5.03 10.54
N GLU A 38 -1.25 -6.05 10.73
CA GLU A 38 -0.92 -7.43 10.39
C GLU A 38 -1.49 -7.80 9.01
N VAL A 39 -0.61 -7.85 8.01
CA VAL A 39 -0.96 -8.32 6.66
C VAL A 39 -0.32 -9.67 6.39
N LYS A 40 -1.13 -10.60 5.90
CA LYS A 40 -0.64 -11.92 5.50
C LYS A 40 0.13 -11.80 4.19
N SER A 41 1.25 -12.51 4.07
CA SER A 41 2.00 -12.57 2.80
C SER A 41 1.17 -13.13 1.63
N SER A 42 0.11 -13.90 1.89
CA SER A 42 -0.86 -14.31 0.86
C SER A 42 -1.56 -13.12 0.21
N ASP A 43 -2.01 -12.16 1.03
CA ASP A 43 -2.73 -10.97 0.60
C ASP A 43 -1.80 -10.08 -0.24
N ILE A 44 -0.55 -9.93 0.22
CA ILE A 44 0.48 -9.19 -0.52
C ILE A 44 0.77 -9.84 -1.88
N LYS A 45 0.88 -11.17 -1.95
CA LYS A 45 1.12 -11.89 -3.21
C LYS A 45 -0.05 -11.75 -4.19
N GLU A 46 -1.29 -11.77 -3.70
CA GLU A 46 -2.48 -11.53 -4.52
C GLU A 46 -2.45 -10.11 -5.12
N ILE A 47 -2.12 -9.11 -4.30
CA ILE A 47 -1.95 -7.73 -4.75
C ILE A 47 -0.84 -7.65 -5.81
N ILE A 48 0.34 -8.23 -5.56
CA ILE A 48 1.46 -8.22 -6.50
C ILE A 48 1.08 -8.88 -7.82
N ALA A 49 0.38 -10.02 -7.80
CA ALA A 49 -0.10 -10.69 -9.01
C ALA A 49 -1.15 -9.86 -9.77
N GLY A 50 -1.88 -9.02 -9.03
CA GLY A 50 -2.89 -8.09 -9.53
C GLY A 50 -2.34 -6.75 -10.04
N LEU A 51 -1.10 -6.39 -9.72
CA LEU A 51 -0.42 -5.19 -10.24
C LEU A 51 -0.06 -5.37 -11.72
N ARG A 52 -1.05 -5.15 -12.59
CA ARG A 52 -0.93 -5.24 -14.04
C ARG A 52 -1.36 -3.92 -14.67
N ASP A 53 -0.69 -3.53 -15.74
CA ASP A 53 -1.02 -2.31 -16.51
C ASP A 53 -2.35 -2.44 -17.25
N THR A 54 -2.75 -3.67 -17.61
CA THR A 54 -3.99 -3.93 -18.34
C THR A 54 -4.70 -5.15 -17.74
N ASN A 55 -6.02 -5.06 -17.66
CA ASN A 55 -6.90 -6.15 -17.20
C ASN A 55 -6.50 -6.72 -15.83
N SER A 56 -6.30 -5.83 -14.85
CA SER A 56 -6.00 -6.25 -13.48
C SER A 56 -7.17 -7.07 -12.91
N PRO A 57 -6.92 -8.29 -12.40
CA PRO A 57 -7.95 -9.13 -11.78
C PRO A 57 -8.55 -8.47 -10.53
N LEU A 58 -7.86 -7.49 -9.94
CA LEU A 58 -8.29 -6.77 -8.75
C LEU A 58 -9.60 -6.01 -8.97
N PHE A 59 -9.95 -5.63 -10.20
CA PHE A 59 -11.26 -5.01 -10.47
C PHE A 59 -12.43 -5.98 -10.23
N ALA A 60 -12.22 -7.28 -10.43
CA ALA A 60 -13.23 -8.31 -10.19
C ALA A 60 -13.14 -8.90 -8.78
N SER A 61 -11.93 -9.20 -8.29
CA SER A 61 -11.72 -9.81 -6.97
C SER A 61 -11.75 -8.81 -5.82
N GLY A 62 -11.51 -7.53 -6.08
CA GLY A 62 -11.18 -6.53 -5.06
C GLY A 62 -9.73 -6.65 -4.58
N ILE A 63 -9.37 -5.76 -3.64
CA ILE A 63 -8.07 -5.74 -2.97
C ILE A 63 -8.27 -6.27 -1.56
N HIS A 64 -7.56 -7.32 -1.18
CA HIS A 64 -7.57 -7.87 0.17
C HIS A 64 -6.36 -7.38 0.95
N VAL A 65 -6.57 -6.71 2.09
CA VAL A 65 -5.50 -6.28 3.00
C VAL A 65 -5.99 -6.44 4.44
N ALA A 66 -5.19 -7.12 5.26
CA ALA A 66 -5.47 -7.35 6.69
C ALA A 66 -6.88 -7.95 6.94
N GLY A 67 -7.31 -8.88 6.08
CA GLY A 67 -8.64 -9.51 6.16
C GLY A 67 -9.81 -8.62 5.72
N ILE A 68 -9.55 -7.43 5.18
CA ILE A 68 -10.57 -6.52 4.66
C ILE A 68 -10.50 -6.51 3.13
N GLN A 69 -11.65 -6.73 2.49
CA GLN A 69 -11.82 -6.55 1.06
C GLN A 69 -12.21 -5.10 0.73
N TYR A 70 -11.48 -4.48 -0.19
CA TYR A 70 -11.72 -3.15 -0.72
C TYR A 70 -12.12 -3.24 -2.20
N LEU A 71 -13.07 -2.38 -2.60
CA LEU A 71 -13.41 -2.21 -4.00
C LEU A 71 -12.28 -1.47 -4.72
N THR A 72 -11.76 -2.06 -5.79
CA THR A 72 -10.69 -1.48 -6.60
C THR A 72 -11.21 -0.28 -7.39
N LEU A 73 -10.61 0.89 -7.14
CA LEU A 73 -10.92 2.13 -7.86
C LEU A 73 -9.95 2.38 -9.01
N LYS A 74 -8.70 1.96 -8.83
CA LYS A 74 -7.60 2.14 -9.79
C LYS A 74 -6.64 0.98 -9.63
N ALA A 75 -6.14 0.46 -10.75
CA ALA A 75 -5.01 -0.46 -10.80
C ALA A 75 -4.27 -0.21 -12.12
N ASN A 76 -3.06 0.34 -12.06
CA ASN A 76 -2.29 0.74 -13.26
C ASN A 76 -0.83 0.24 -13.22
N GLY A 77 -0.60 -1.01 -12.79
CA GLY A 77 0.70 -1.68 -12.71
C GLY A 77 1.68 -1.14 -11.67
N ARG A 78 1.71 0.19 -11.48
CA ARG A 78 2.49 0.88 -10.45
C ARG A 78 1.68 1.16 -9.19
N SER A 79 0.46 1.65 -9.35
CA SER A 79 -0.38 2.12 -8.25
C SER A 79 -1.76 1.48 -8.29
N THR A 80 -2.24 1.09 -7.12
CA THR A 80 -3.55 0.46 -6.95
C THR A 80 -4.24 1.06 -5.74
N TYR A 81 -5.47 1.53 -5.93
CA TYR A 81 -6.26 2.15 -4.87
C TYR A 81 -7.57 1.40 -4.70
N GLY A 82 -7.93 1.18 -3.44
CA GLY A 82 -9.16 0.54 -3.02
C GLY A 82 -9.95 1.39 -2.04
N LYS A 83 -11.27 1.15 -1.97
CA LYS A 83 -12.16 1.83 -1.02
C LYS A 83 -13.19 0.86 -0.44
N LYS A 84 -13.55 1.08 0.83
CA LYS A 84 -14.63 0.39 1.53
C LYS A 84 -15.38 1.41 2.40
N GLY A 85 -16.52 1.89 1.91
CA GLY A 85 -17.29 2.92 2.62
C GLY A 85 -16.47 4.20 2.83
N ALA A 86 -16.23 4.58 4.08
CA ALA A 86 -15.42 5.76 4.45
C ALA A 86 -13.91 5.45 4.64
N THR A 87 -13.50 4.18 4.52
CA THR A 87 -12.10 3.77 4.60
C THR A 87 -11.56 3.37 3.23
N GLY A 88 -10.25 3.21 3.10
CA GLY A 88 -9.65 2.70 1.88
C GLY A 88 -8.18 2.38 2.02
N VAL A 89 -7.61 1.94 0.90
CA VAL A 89 -6.23 1.50 0.83
C VAL A 89 -5.56 2.08 -0.41
N CYS A 90 -4.32 2.53 -0.24
CA CYS A 90 -3.46 3.07 -1.27
C CYS A 90 -2.21 2.20 -1.32
N ILE A 91 -1.92 1.67 -2.51
CA ILE A 91 -0.82 0.74 -2.74
C ILE A 91 0.01 1.27 -3.89
N ALA A 92 1.31 1.36 -3.72
CA ALA A 92 2.22 1.74 -4.79
C ALA A 92 3.52 0.94 -4.74
N LYS A 93 4.06 0.65 -5.93
CA LYS A 93 5.29 -0.09 -6.14
C LYS A 93 6.50 0.85 -6.28
N ALA A 94 7.58 0.56 -5.56
CA ALA A 94 8.90 1.21 -5.69
C ALA A 94 9.98 0.13 -5.87
N GLY A 95 10.67 0.10 -7.01
CA GLY A 95 11.78 -0.82 -7.27
C GLY A 95 11.48 -2.27 -6.87
N GLN A 96 12.07 -2.72 -5.76
CA GLN A 96 11.92 -4.06 -5.19
C GLN A 96 10.87 -4.20 -4.08
N CYS A 97 10.18 -3.13 -3.72
CA CYS A 97 9.23 -3.07 -2.62
C CYS A 97 7.84 -2.54 -3.02
N LEU A 98 6.90 -2.78 -2.12
CA LEU A 98 5.50 -2.39 -2.19
C LEU A 98 5.16 -1.61 -0.93
N VAL A 99 4.66 -0.40 -1.09
CA VAL A 99 4.17 0.42 0.02
C VAL A 99 2.66 0.31 0.07
N ILE A 100 2.13 0.00 1.24
CA ILE A 100 0.69 -0.08 1.51
C ILE A 100 0.35 0.93 2.60
N GLY A 101 -0.62 1.79 2.35
CA GLY A 101 -1.22 2.69 3.33
C GLY A 101 -2.73 2.52 3.36
N VAL A 102 -3.28 2.29 4.54
CA VAL A 102 -4.72 2.23 4.82
C VAL A 102 -5.11 3.53 5.52
N TYR A 103 -6.20 4.13 5.09
CA TYR A 103 -6.79 5.31 5.73
C TYR A 103 -8.17 4.97 6.28
N LYS A 104 -8.47 5.49 7.47
CA LYS A 104 -9.77 5.37 8.14
C LYS A 104 -10.64 6.60 7.89
N GLU A 105 -11.80 6.61 8.54
CA GLU A 105 -12.75 7.72 8.51
C GLU A 105 -12.06 9.04 8.89
N ASN A 106 -12.52 10.14 8.31
CA ASN A 106 -11.96 11.50 8.44
C ASN A 106 -10.64 11.76 7.69
N ILE A 107 -10.07 10.77 7.00
CA ILE A 107 -8.92 10.96 6.11
C ILE A 107 -9.39 10.90 4.65
N ARG A 108 -8.92 11.84 3.82
CA ARG A 108 -9.23 11.83 2.39
C ARG A 108 -8.30 10.84 1.69
N GLY A 109 -8.87 9.96 0.86
CA GLY A 109 -8.08 8.99 0.11
C GLY A 109 -7.01 9.63 -0.80
N GLY A 110 -7.23 10.87 -1.27
CA GLY A 110 -6.21 11.62 -2.02
C GLY A 110 -4.96 11.98 -1.20
N ASP A 111 -5.14 12.33 0.09
CA ASP A 111 -4.02 12.67 0.97
C ASP A 111 -3.21 11.44 1.35
N CYS A 112 -3.90 10.31 1.58
CA CYS A 112 -3.26 9.00 1.75
C CYS A 112 -2.48 8.60 0.50
N ALA A 113 -3.10 8.69 -0.69
CA ALA A 113 -2.45 8.37 -1.95
C ALA A 113 -1.20 9.23 -2.18
N ASN A 114 -1.29 10.54 -1.96
CA ASN A 114 -0.13 11.43 -2.09
C ASN A 114 1.01 11.05 -1.14
N THR A 115 0.69 10.67 0.11
CA THR A 115 1.69 10.24 1.09
C THR A 115 2.41 8.97 0.62
N VAL A 116 1.66 7.97 0.16
CA VAL A 116 2.18 6.70 -0.35
C VAL A 116 3.02 6.91 -1.62
N GLU A 117 2.55 7.73 -2.57
CA GLU A 117 3.27 8.00 -3.82
C GLU A 117 4.55 8.81 -3.58
N ASN A 118 4.53 9.78 -2.67
CA ASN A 118 5.73 10.55 -2.31
C ASN A 118 6.79 9.66 -1.66
N MET A 119 6.37 8.74 -0.78
CA MET A 119 7.27 7.75 -0.18
C MET A 119 7.87 6.83 -1.24
N VAL A 120 7.06 6.34 -2.20
CA VAL A 120 7.54 5.55 -3.32
C VAL A 120 8.52 6.33 -4.20
N GLY A 121 8.23 7.59 -4.49
CA GLY A 121 9.15 8.48 -5.22
C GLY A 121 10.50 8.59 -4.53
N PHE A 122 10.49 8.84 -3.22
CA PHE A 122 11.72 8.89 -2.41
C PHE A 122 12.50 7.57 -2.44
N LEU A 123 11.83 6.43 -2.32
CA LEU A 123 12.49 5.12 -2.36
C LEU A 123 13.15 4.85 -3.72
N LEU A 124 12.47 5.20 -4.82
CA LEU A 124 13.01 5.09 -6.17
C LEU A 124 14.23 6.01 -6.39
N GLU A 125 14.21 7.23 -5.86
CA GLU A 125 15.35 8.16 -5.94
C GLU A 125 16.58 7.68 -5.15
N ASN A 126 16.38 6.79 -4.17
CA ASN A 126 17.45 6.21 -3.36
C ASN A 126 17.83 4.77 -3.81
N ASP A 127 17.45 4.38 -5.04
CA ASP A 127 17.75 3.08 -5.67
C ASP A 127 17.24 1.84 -4.89
N TYR A 128 16.08 1.96 -4.22
CA TYR A 128 15.35 0.84 -3.60
C TYR A 128 14.27 0.24 -4.52
#